data_AF-A0A1S6HX90-F1
#
_entry.id   AF-A0A1S6HX90-F1
#
_cell.length_a   1.000
_cell.length_b   1.000
_cell.length_c   1.000
_cell.angle_alpha   90.00
_cell.angle_beta   90.00
_cell.angle_gamma   90.00
#
_symmetry.space_group_name_H-M   'P 1'
#
loop_
_entity.id
_entity.type
_entity.pdbx_description
1 polymer ?
#
loop_
_entity_poly.entity_id
_entity_poly.type
_entity_poly.pdbx_seq_one_letter_code
_entity_poly.pdbx_strand_id
1 'polypeptide(L)' 'MFKQIKKTFNNPRQIMKVTKVNIDGTLTVSSASGGSINAIGTGNINTWVYVQEGRILGVAATLPHSSIEV' A
#
# COMPACT_ATOMS: atom_id res chain seq x y z
N MET A 1 -14.15 -13.98 -22.25
CA MET A 1 -14.38 -13.41 -20.89
C MET A 1 -13.24 -13.66 -19.88
N PHE A 2 -12.43 -14.73 -20.02
CA PHE A 2 -11.36 -15.08 -19.06
C PHE A 2 -10.14 -14.12 -18.99
N LYS A 3 -9.88 -13.32 -20.04
CA LYS A 3 -8.70 -12.43 -20.09
C LYS A 3 -8.84 -11.17 -19.22
N GLN A 4 -10.05 -10.72 -18.90
CA GLN A 4 -10.27 -9.52 -18.09
C GLN A 4 -10.04 -9.77 -16.60
N ILE A 5 -10.30 -10.99 -16.11
CA ILE A 5 -10.14 -11.34 -14.69
C ILE A 5 -8.66 -11.31 -14.27
N LYS A 6 -7.73 -11.71 -15.15
CA LYS A 6 -6.28 -11.64 -14.85
C LYS A 6 -5.77 -10.21 -14.67
N LYS A 7 -6.42 -9.20 -15.26
CA LYS A 7 -5.95 -7.81 -15.19
C LYS A 7 -6.34 -7.15 -13.86
N THR A 8 -7.45 -7.58 -13.25
CA THR A 8 -7.92 -7.07 -11.96
C THR A 8 -7.10 -7.55 -10.77
N PHE A 9 -6.53 -8.77 -10.84
CA PHE A 9 -5.70 -9.34 -9.77
C PHE A 9 -4.23 -8.91 -9.79
N ASN A 10 -3.82 -8.09 -10.76
CA ASN A 10 -2.43 -7.68 -10.94
C ASN A 10 -2.22 -6.20 -10.60
N ASN A 11 -3.03 -5.65 -9.69
CA ASN A 11 -2.75 -4.34 -9.13
C ASN A 11 -1.43 -4.42 -8.37
N PRO A 12 -0.38 -3.72 -8.82
CA PRO A 12 0.93 -3.84 -8.23
C PRO A 12 0.87 -3.41 -6.77
N ARG A 13 1.52 -4.17 -5.89
CA ARG A 13 1.72 -3.77 -4.50
C ARG A 13 2.56 -2.49 -4.50
N GLN A 14 2.03 -1.44 -3.90
CA GLN A 14 2.72 -0.16 -3.79
C GLN A 14 3.20 0.06 -2.36
N ILE A 15 4.42 0.54 -2.22
CA ILE A 15 4.95 0.98 -0.93
C ILE A 15 4.56 2.44 -0.76
N MET A 16 3.78 2.73 0.27
CA MET A 16 3.28 4.08 0.56
C MET A 16 3.52 4.41 2.04
N LYS A 17 3.71 5.68 2.34
CA LYS A 17 3.92 6.18 3.70
C LYS A 17 2.58 6.63 4.29
N VAL A 18 2.25 6.18 5.50
CA VAL A 18 1.08 6.67 6.24
C VAL A 18 1.33 8.12 6.65
N THR A 19 0.50 9.03 6.17
CA THR A 19 0.57 10.46 6.51
C THR A 19 -0.48 10.85 7.54
N LYS A 20 -1.61 10.13 7.60
CA LYS A 20 -2.69 10.42 8.53
C LYS A 20 -3.49 9.16 8.88
N VAL A 21 -3.92 9.08 10.13
CA VAL A 21 -4.93 8.11 10.60
C VAL A 21 -6.27 8.85 10.64
N ASN A 22 -7.26 8.39 9.89
CA ASN A 22 -8.59 8.99 9.87
C ASN A 22 -9.48 8.31 10.92
N ILE A 23 -10.47 9.07 11.41
CA ILE A 23 -11.40 8.63 12.48
C ILE A 23 -12.38 7.57 11.97
N ASP A 24 -12.57 7.50 10.65
CA ASP A 24 -13.43 6.53 9.96
C ASP A 24 -12.82 5.12 9.85
N GLY A 25 -11.61 4.90 10.38
CA GLY A 25 -10.89 3.63 10.31
C GLY A 25 -10.07 3.44 9.03
N THR A 26 -9.93 4.47 8.20
CA THR A 26 -9.01 4.49 7.06
C THR A 26 -7.71 5.23 7.39
N LEU A 27 -6.66 4.96 6.61
CA LEU A 27 -5.40 5.69 6.68
C LEU A 27 -5.17 6.41 5.36
N THR A 28 -4.74 7.67 5.44
CA THR A 28 -4.22 8.36 4.26
C THR A 28 -2.75 7.98 4.09
N VAL A 29 -2.43 7.49 2.90
CA VAL A 29 -1.11 6.99 2.52
C VAL A 29 -0.62 7.73 1.29
N SER A 30 0.65 8.13 1.30
CA SER A 30 1.30 8.85 0.21
C SER A 30 2.42 8.03 -0.43
N SER A 31 2.44 7.94 -1.75
CA SER A 31 3.55 7.43 -2.53
C SER A 31 4.71 8.45 -2.53
N ALA A 32 5.94 7.96 -2.72
CA ALA A 32 7.12 8.79 -2.95
C ALA A 32 6.97 9.71 -4.19
N SER A 33 6.13 9.32 -5.16
CA SER A 33 5.80 10.12 -6.34
C SER A 33 4.80 11.26 -6.08
N GLY A 34 4.35 11.46 -4.84
CA GLY A 34 3.41 12.52 -4.44
C GLY A 34 1.93 12.16 -4.55
N GLY A 35 1.59 10.99 -5.08
CA GLY A 35 0.21 10.49 -5.11
C GLY A 35 -0.27 10.09 -3.71
N SER A 36 -1.48 10.50 -3.32
CA SER A 36 -2.09 10.17 -2.03
C SER A 36 -3.41 9.44 -2.23
N ILE A 37 -3.65 8.39 -1.44
CA ILE A 37 -4.92 7.64 -1.42
C ILE A 37 -5.33 7.36 0.02
N ASN A 38 -6.62 7.09 0.23
CA ASN A 38 -7.10 6.52 1.48
C ASN A 38 -7.16 5.00 1.34
N ALA A 39 -6.54 4.30 2.30
CA ALA A 39 -6.50 2.86 2.34
C ALA A 39 -7.11 2.33 3.64
N ILE A 40 -7.79 1.20 3.56
CA ILE A 40 -8.38 0.52 4.72
C ILE A 40 -7.30 -0.30 5.41
N GLY A 41 -7.14 -0.13 6.72
CA GLY A 41 -6.26 -0.96 7.53
C GLY A 41 -5.68 -0.24 8.74
N THR A 42 -4.69 -0.85 9.38
CA THR A 42 -4.05 -0.33 10.59
C THR A 42 -2.58 -0.02 10.33
N GLY A 43 -2.10 1.02 11.00
CA GLY A 43 -0.73 1.51 10.83
C GLY A 43 -0.53 2.82 11.55
N ASN A 44 0.72 3.15 11.83
CA ASN A 44 1.08 4.38 12.51
C ASN A 44 1.51 5.44 11.50
N ILE A 45 1.26 6.71 11.82
CA ILE A 45 1.77 7.84 11.02
C ILE A 45 3.29 7.73 10.88
N ASN A 46 3.81 8.13 9.72
CA ASN A 46 5.20 8.03 9.30
C ASN A 46 5.73 6.62 9.05
N THR A 47 4.88 5.60 9.05
CA THR A 47 5.27 4.23 8.74
C THR A 47 5.09 3.94 7.25
N TRP A 48 6.02 3.20 6.65
CA TRP A 48 5.84 2.68 5.29
C TRP A 48 5.03 1.39 5.32
N VAL A 49 4.03 1.30 4.46
CA VAL A 49 3.09 0.18 4.37
C VAL A 49 2.94 -0.27 2.92
N TYR A 50 2.67 -1.55 2.72
CA TYR A 50 2.26 -2.05 1.42
C TYR A 50 0.76 -1.85 1.25
N VAL A 51 0.38 -1.25 0.13
CA VAL A 51 -0.99 -0.99 -0.25
C VAL A 51 -1.29 -1.74 -1.54
N GLN A 52 -2.39 -2.48 -1.54
CA GLN A 52 -2.91 -3.17 -2.70
C GLN A 52 -4.42 -3.00 -2.71
N GLU A 53 -4.98 -2.58 -3.85
CA GLU A 53 -6.45 -2.42 -4.01
C GLU A 53 -7.10 -1.53 -2.94
N GLY A 54 -6.38 -0.49 -2.47
CA GLY A 54 -6.87 0.41 -1.42
C GLY A 54 -6.91 -0.23 -0.03
N ARG A 55 -6.20 -1.33 0.19
CA ARG A 55 -6.05 -1.98 1.49
C ARG A 55 -4.59 -2.05 1.90
N ILE A 56 -4.34 -1.86 3.18
CA ILE A 56 -3.02 -2.04 3.78
C ILE A 56 -2.81 -3.52 4.04
N LEU A 57 -1.75 -4.07 3.45
CA LEU A 57 -1.35 -5.47 3.64
C LEU A 57 -0.47 -5.65 4.88
N GLY A 58 0.27 -4.61 5.26
CA GLY A 58 1.16 -4.63 6.42
C GLY A 58 2.27 -3.59 6.32
N VAL A 59 3.07 -3.52 7.37
CA VAL A 59 4.24 -2.62 7.45
C VAL A 59 5.33 -3.11 6.50
N ALA A 60 5.91 -2.20 5.72
CA ALA A 60 6.90 -2.53 4.72
C ALA A 60 8.21 -3.07 5.32
N ALA A 61 8.56 -2.63 6.53
CA ALA A 61 9.75 -3.12 7.25
C ALA A 61 9.65 -4.61 7.67
N THR A 62 8.45 -5.18 7.72
CA THR A 62 8.22 -6.56 8.19
C THR A 62 8.05 -7.59 7.08
N LEU A 63 8.05 -7.16 5.81
CA LEU A 63 7.98 -8.09 4.67
C LEU A 63 9.39 -8.33 4.11
N PRO A 64 9.72 -9.58 3.72
CA PRO A 64 11.04 -9.91 3.19
C PRO A 64 11.32 -9.06 1.95
N HIS A 65 12.32 -8.19 2.04
CA HIS A 65 12.86 -7.46 0.91
C HIS A 65 13.98 -8.31 0.28
N SER A 66 13.90 -8.57 -1.02
CA SER A 66 15.04 -9.06 -1.78
C SER A 66 15.84 -7.85 -2.25
N SER A 67 17.06 -7.67 -1.72
CA SER A 67 18.03 -6.76 -2.32
C SER A 67 18.48 -7.36 -3.66
N ILE A 68 18.30 -6.62 -4.76
CA ILE A 68 18.95 -6.96 -6.03
C ILE A 68 20.23 -6.12 -6.05
N GLU A 69 21.39 -6.75 -5.80
CA GLU A 69 22.68 -6.16 -6.18
C GLU A 69 22.73 -6.12 -7.71
N VAL A 70 23.05 -4.95 -8.26
CA VAL A 70 23.31 -4.72 -9.70
C VAL A 70 24.81 -4.54 -9.89
#